data_AF-A0A3Q9V5E0-F1
#
_entry.id   AF-A0A3Q9V5E0-F1
#
_cell.length_a   1.000
_cell.length_b   1.000
_cell.length_c   1.000
_cell.angle_alpha   90.00
_cell.angle_beta   90.00
_cell.angle_gamma   90.00
#
_symmetry.space_group_name_H-M   'P 1'
#
loop_
_entity.id
_entity.type
_entity.pdbx_description
1 polymer ?
#
loop_
_entity_poly.entity_id
_entity_poly.type
_entity_poly.pdbx_seq_one_letter_code
_entity_poly.pdbx_strand_id
1 'polypeptide(L)'
;MNEQRINILKKMSLQRKKDFITKYCLLDKLKNLKYTSNETKKIKSRIDYFIDSLDEDYKKIFYENFIRKESNPYWYLDNWSKNSYYKKLNYLVNLFIEYVNYI
;
A
#
# COMPACT_ATOMS: atom_id res chain seq x y z
N MET A 1 -4.95 28.00 11.90
CA MET A 1 -5.24 26.93 10.92
C MET A 1 -4.40 25.66 11.14
N ASN A 2 -3.08 25.76 11.37
CA ASN A 2 -2.23 24.58 11.64
C ASN A 2 -2.48 23.93 13.02
N GLU A 3 -2.77 24.69 14.07
CA GLU A 3 -3.04 24.15 15.41
C GLU A 3 -4.30 23.30 15.49
N GLN A 4 -5.36 23.69 14.76
CA GLN A 4 -6.60 22.91 14.66
C GLN A 4 -6.35 21.54 14.02
N ARG A 5 -5.50 21.47 12.99
CA ARG A 5 -5.09 20.22 12.34
C ARG A 5 -4.27 19.33 13.29
N ILE A 6 -3.36 19.92 14.07
CA ILE A 6 -2.58 19.19 15.09
C ILE A 6 -3.49 18.62 16.17
N ASN A 7 -4.50 19.37 16.61
CA ASN A 7 -5.47 18.88 17.60
C ASN A 7 -6.34 17.74 17.07
N ILE A 8 -6.71 17.75 15.78
CA ILE A 8 -7.42 16.64 15.14
C ILE A 8 -6.55 15.37 15.14
N LEU A 9 -5.26 15.49 14.78
CA LEU A 9 -4.32 14.38 14.80
C LEU A 9 -4.10 13.81 16.22
N LYS A 10 -4.01 14.69 17.23
CA LYS A 10 -3.88 14.27 18.63
C LYS A 10 -5.10 13.49 19.12
N LYS A 11 -6.30 13.85 18.65
CA LYS A 11 -7.57 13.20 19.01
C LYS A 11 -7.87 11.90 18.24
N MET A 12 -7.03 11.51 17.27
CA MET A 12 -7.20 10.25 16.55
C MET A 12 -6.97 9.03 17.48
N SER A 13 -7.71 7.96 17.19
CA SER A 13 -7.48 6.65 17.81
C SER A 13 -6.09 6.11 17.48
N LEU A 14 -5.58 5.21 18.31
CA LEU A 14 -4.25 4.62 18.14
C LEU A 14 -4.10 3.95 16.76
N GLN A 15 -5.13 3.24 16.31
CA GLN A 15 -5.15 2.59 14.99
C GLN A 15 -5.05 3.61 13.87
N ARG A 16 -5.86 4.69 13.91
CA ARG A 16 -5.82 5.75 12.89
C ARG A 16 -4.48 6.49 12.87
N LYS A 17 -3.83 6.64 14.03
CA LYS A 17 -2.47 7.20 14.12
C LYS A 17 -1.44 6.29 13.44
N LYS A 18 -1.52 4.98 13.68
CA LYS A 18 -0.66 4.00 13.00
C LYS A 18 -0.87 4.04 11.49
N ASP A 19 -2.12 4.01 11.03
CA ASP A 19 -2.45 4.08 9.61
C ASP A 19 -1.96 5.39 8.97
N PHE A 20 -2.10 6.52 9.67
CA PHE A 20 -1.60 7.81 9.23
C PHE A 20 -0.07 7.83 9.10
N ILE A 21 0.64 7.33 10.12
CA ILE A 21 2.11 7.24 10.10
C ILE A 21 2.57 6.38 8.94
N THR A 22 1.94 5.22 8.73
CA THR A 22 2.27 4.33 7.61
C THR A 22 2.06 5.04 6.28
N LYS A 23 0.88 5.65 6.04
CA LYS A 23 0.60 6.42 4.81
C LYS A 23 1.59 7.58 4.63
N TYR A 24 1.91 8.31 5.68
CA TYR A 24 2.86 9.42 5.64
C TYR A 24 4.27 8.94 5.27
N CYS A 25 4.77 7.89 5.93
CA CYS A 25 6.08 7.31 5.63
C CYS A 25 6.17 6.76 4.21
N LEU A 26 5.08 6.19 3.69
CA LEU A 26 4.98 5.74 2.31
C LEU A 26 5.10 6.92 1.33
N LEU A 27 4.30 7.97 1.55
CA LEU A 27 4.31 9.17 0.72
C LEU A 27 5.65 9.93 0.77
N ASP A 28 6.28 10.00 1.96
CA ASP A 28 7.57 10.65 2.15
C ASP A 28 8.69 9.88 1.44
N LYS A 29 8.72 8.55 1.57
CA LYS A 29 9.62 7.70 0.79
C LYS A 29 9.44 7.93 -0.71
N LEU A 30 8.21 8.01 -1.20
CA LEU A 30 7.92 8.28 -2.61
C LEU A 30 8.41 9.66 -3.08
N LYS A 31 8.33 10.69 -2.24
CA LYS A 31 8.85 12.04 -2.55
C LYS A 31 10.37 12.06 -2.59
N ASN A 32 11.04 11.39 -1.64
CA ASN A 32 12.50 11.35 -1.56
C ASN A 32 13.13 10.59 -2.75
N LEU A 33 12.38 9.67 -3.37
CA LEU A 33 12.81 8.96 -4.58
C LEU A 33 12.81 9.82 -5.86
N LYS A 34 12.06 10.93 -5.89
CA LYS A 34 12.13 11.91 -7.00
C LYS A 34 13.43 12.72 -7.00
N TYR A 35 14.13 12.80 -5.87
CA TYR A 35 15.31 13.64 -5.69
C TYR A 35 16.66 12.90 -5.86
N THR A 36 16.68 11.56 -5.89
CA THR A 36 17.91 10.75 -5.90
C THR A 36 18.29 10.16 -7.27
N SER A 37 17.94 10.81 -8.37
CA SER A 37 18.12 10.28 -9.74
C SER A 37 19.57 10.27 -10.28
N ASN A 38 20.60 10.23 -9.42
CA ASN A 38 22.01 10.24 -9.86
C ASN A 38 22.78 8.93 -9.64
N GLU A 39 22.15 7.84 -9.17
CA GLU A 39 22.81 6.53 -9.08
C GLU A 39 22.16 5.49 -10.01
N THR A 40 23.01 4.77 -10.75
CA THR A 40 22.72 3.63 -11.64
C THR A 40 22.17 2.39 -10.91
N LYS A 41 21.17 2.58 -10.03
CA LYS A 41 20.29 1.49 -9.59
C LYS A 41 19.22 1.32 -10.66
N LYS A 42 19.01 0.08 -11.09
CA LYS A 42 17.91 -0.36 -11.97
C LYS A 42 16.66 0.45 -11.57
N ILE A 43 16.21 1.33 -12.46
CA ILE A 43 15.14 2.29 -12.15
C ILE A 43 13.90 1.46 -11.82
N LYS A 44 13.59 1.32 -10.53
CA LYS A 44 12.37 0.66 -10.07
C LYS A 44 11.19 1.46 -10.61
N SER A 45 10.26 0.76 -11.25
CA SER A 45 9.03 1.38 -11.71
C SER A 45 8.21 1.83 -10.50
N ARG A 46 7.26 2.75 -10.73
CA ARG A 46 6.31 3.16 -9.69
C ARG A 46 5.55 1.97 -9.12
N ILE A 47 5.23 0.99 -9.96
CA ILE A 47 4.58 -0.25 -9.56
C ILE A 47 5.47 -1.06 -8.63
N ASP A 48 6.77 -1.15 -8.91
CA ASP A 48 7.72 -1.85 -8.03
C ASP A 48 7.77 -1.19 -6.64
N TYR A 49 7.74 0.14 -6.59
CA TYR A 49 7.67 0.86 -5.31
C TYR A 49 6.37 0.63 -4.56
N PHE A 50 5.23 0.60 -5.27
CA PHE A 50 3.95 0.25 -4.65
C PHE A 50 4.02 -1.15 -4.03
N ILE A 51 4.48 -2.14 -4.78
CA ILE A 51 4.57 -3.54 -4.33
C ILE A 51 5.51 -3.66 -3.13
N ASP A 52 6.70 -3.05 -3.18
CA ASP A 52 7.68 -3.11 -2.08
C ASP A 52 7.14 -2.55 -0.77
N SER A 53 6.15 -1.66 -0.88
CA SER A 53 5.57 -0.93 0.23
C SER A 53 4.42 -1.67 0.95
N LEU A 54 3.92 -2.74 0.33
CA LEU A 54 2.88 -3.59 0.87
C LEU A 54 3.45 -4.57 1.92
N ASP A 55 2.63 -4.97 2.89
CA ASP A 55 2.94 -6.11 3.74
C ASP A 55 2.84 -7.43 2.94
N GLU A 56 3.47 -8.49 3.43
CA GLU A 56 3.61 -9.78 2.71
C GLU A 56 2.28 -10.39 2.24
N ASP A 57 1.23 -10.30 3.06
CA ASP A 57 -0.12 -10.76 2.68
C ASP A 57 -0.63 -10.03 1.44
N TYR A 58 -0.48 -8.70 1.41
CA TYR A 58 -0.97 -7.86 0.33
C TYR A 58 -0.09 -7.99 -0.91
N LYS A 59 1.22 -8.15 -0.76
CA LYS A 59 2.13 -8.50 -1.86
C LYS A 59 1.70 -9.80 -2.52
N LYS A 60 1.43 -10.84 -1.74
CA LYS A 60 0.98 -12.14 -2.25
C LYS A 60 -0.32 -12.00 -3.01
N ILE A 61 -1.34 -11.35 -2.42
CA ILE A 61 -2.63 -11.11 -3.09
C ILE A 61 -2.44 -10.31 -4.39
N PHE A 62 -1.58 -9.28 -4.38
CA PHE A 62 -1.33 -8.46 -5.55
C PHE A 62 -0.68 -9.27 -6.67
N TYR A 63 0.37 -10.02 -6.34
CA TYR A 63 1.11 -10.83 -7.30
C TYR A 63 0.21 -11.89 -7.92
N GLU A 64 -0.54 -12.62 -7.09
CA GLU A 64 -1.42 -13.70 -7.54
C GLU A 64 -2.53 -13.22 -8.47
N ASN A 65 -3.20 -12.12 -8.13
CA ASN A 65 -4.33 -11.63 -8.92
C ASN A 65 -3.90 -10.82 -10.16
N PHE A 66 -2.88 -9.96 -10.03
CA PHE A 66 -2.60 -8.96 -11.06
C PHE A 66 -1.34 -9.23 -11.88
N ILE A 67 -0.37 -10.00 -11.35
CA ILE A 67 0.89 -10.30 -12.03
C ILE A 67 0.85 -11.72 -12.62
N ARG A 68 0.67 -12.74 -11.78
CA ARG A 68 0.60 -14.14 -12.17
C ARG A 68 -0.70 -14.50 -12.88
N LYS A 69 -1.80 -13.79 -12.54
CA LYS A 69 -3.16 -14.10 -13.00
C LYS A 69 -3.53 -15.54 -12.67
N GLU A 70 -3.49 -15.89 -11.39
CA GLU A 70 -3.79 -17.23 -10.91
C GLU A 70 -5.13 -17.74 -11.46
N SER A 71 -5.08 -18.95 -12.00
CA SER A 71 -6.20 -19.64 -12.64
C SER A 71 -7.17 -20.27 -11.64
N ASN A 72 -6.67 -20.71 -10.48
CA ASN A 72 -7.49 -21.31 -9.44
C ASN A 72 -8.21 -20.21 -8.64
N PRO A 73 -9.54 -20.07 -8.72
CA PRO A 73 -10.26 -19.03 -8.00
C PRO A 73 -10.23 -19.19 -6.47
N TYR A 74 -9.76 -20.34 -5.95
CA TYR A 74 -9.73 -20.67 -4.54
C TYR A 74 -8.32 -20.71 -3.92
N TRP A 75 -7.28 -20.30 -4.66
CA TRP A 75 -5.88 -20.33 -4.19
C TRP A 75 -5.68 -19.66 -2.82
N TYR A 76 -6.50 -18.67 -2.50
CA TYR A 76 -6.40 -17.92 -1.25
C TYR A 76 -6.75 -18.75 -0.01
N LEU A 77 -7.48 -19.88 -0.17
CA LEU A 77 -7.92 -20.72 0.95
C LEU A 77 -6.75 -21.38 1.69
N ASP A 78 -5.59 -21.50 1.05
CA ASP A 78 -4.37 -22.03 1.68
C ASP A 78 -3.79 -21.09 2.74
N ASN A 79 -4.22 -19.81 2.77
CA ASN A 79 -3.64 -18.77 3.62
C ASN A 79 -4.70 -18.05 4.46
N TRP A 80 -5.90 -17.84 3.91
CA TRP A 80 -6.95 -17.06 4.56
C TRP A 80 -8.34 -17.62 4.31
N SER A 81 -9.25 -17.39 5.27
CA SER A 81 -10.67 -17.62 5.03
C SER A 81 -11.21 -16.68 3.95
N LYS A 82 -12.28 -17.11 3.27
CA LYS A 82 -12.95 -16.34 2.20
C LYS A 82 -13.20 -14.88 2.59
N ASN A 83 -13.79 -14.65 3.76
CA ASN A 83 -14.11 -13.29 4.21
C ASN A 83 -12.86 -12.44 4.49
N SER A 84 -11.81 -13.05 5.05
CA SER A 84 -10.55 -12.34 5.30
C SER A 84 -9.87 -11.94 3.99
N TYR A 85 -9.81 -12.88 3.04
CA TYR A 85 -9.27 -12.64 1.71
C TYR A 85 -9.97 -11.48 0.98
N TYR A 86 -11.31 -11.52 0.85
CA TYR A 86 -12.02 -10.47 0.13
C TYR A 86 -11.94 -9.10 0.80
N LYS A 87 -11.85 -9.04 2.14
CA LYS A 87 -11.58 -7.78 2.86
C LYS A 87 -10.19 -7.23 2.50
N LYS A 88 -9.16 -8.10 2.50
CA LYS A 88 -7.79 -7.73 2.13
C LYS A 88 -7.70 -7.30 0.66
N LEU A 89 -8.30 -8.05 -0.25
CA LEU A 89 -8.35 -7.73 -1.68
C LEU A 89 -9.02 -6.37 -1.92
N ASN A 90 -10.18 -6.14 -1.31
CA ASN A 90 -10.88 -4.86 -1.45
C ASN A 90 -10.04 -3.68 -0.94
N TYR A 91 -9.40 -3.85 0.22
CA TYR A 91 -8.49 -2.82 0.75
C TYR A 91 -7.32 -2.56 -0.19
N LEU A 92 -6.66 -3.60 -0.68
CA LEU A 92 -5.54 -3.52 -1.62
C LEU A 92 -5.91 -2.82 -2.93
N VAL A 93 -7.07 -3.15 -3.50
CA VAL A 93 -7.56 -2.51 -4.73
C VAL A 93 -7.81 -1.02 -4.51
N ASN A 94 -8.47 -0.66 -3.40
CA ASN A 94 -8.68 0.75 -3.08
C ASN A 94 -7.36 1.50 -2.85
N LEU A 95 -6.40 0.88 -2.17
CA LEU A 95 -5.06 1.43 -1.98
C LEU A 95 -4.34 1.65 -3.31
N PHE A 96 -4.46 0.70 -4.24
CA PHE A 96 -3.85 0.80 -5.57
C PHE A 96 -4.52 1.89 -6.42
N ILE A 97 -5.85 1.99 -6.40
CA ILE A 97 -6.58 3.06 -7.08
C ILE A 97 -6.19 4.43 -6.50
N GLU A 98 -6.11 4.58 -5.17
CA GLU A 98 -5.59 5.79 -4.54
C GLU A 98 -4.18 6.09 -5.05
N TYR A 99 -3.27 5.10 -5.02
CA TYR A 99 -1.89 5.25 -5.48
C TYR A 99 -1.80 5.75 -6.93
N VAL A 100 -2.63 5.20 -7.82
CA VAL A 100 -2.68 5.60 -9.24
C VAL A 100 -3.31 6.98 -9.41
N ASN A 101 -4.34 7.33 -8.65
CA ASN A 101 -5.02 8.64 -8.74
C ASN A 101 -4.25 9.80 -8.10
N TYR A 102 -3.27 9.51 -7.23
CA TYR A 102 -2.32 10.51 -6.73
C TYR A 102 -1.21 10.86 -7.74
N ILE A 103 -1.19 10.23 -8.91
CA ILE A 103 -0.33 10.53 -10.06
C ILE A 103 -0.99 11.58 -10.94
#